data_AF-A0A9D2KHE4-F1
#
_entry.id   AF-A0A9D2KHE4-F1
#
_cell.length_a   1.000
_cell.length_b   1.000
_cell.length_c   1.000
_cell.angle_alpha   90.00
_cell.angle_beta   90.00
_cell.angle_gamma   90.00
#
_symmetry.space_group_name_H-M   'P 1'
#
loop_
_entity.id
_entity.type
_entity.pdbx_description
1 polymer ?
#
loop_
_entity_poly.entity_id
_entity_poly.type
_entity_poly.pdbx_seq_one_letter_code
_entity_poly.pdbx_strand_id
1 'polypeptide(L)'
;DDMNEYIGTLKATIQYVRAKVRSKRHLKISFDEWNIWTVDAPRTEPLWKKAPHLLEDVYTFRDALVFAGLMNTLLNNCDVVKIGCLAQLVNVIAPIMTQKGGGTFKQASFYPFRYLAGNASGATVRTFSDSDTFENMYGTARTINEAVTHDMAKREVCVSLCNYSQETREVELELRSFGDLKAKEYVRMVNPDLDATNGFEHPDTVKPEELDLPNVKDGSLVSLSLAPMSWSFVRFEY
;
A
#
# COMPACT_ATOMS: atom_id res chain seq x y z
N ASP A 1 6.12 10.75 6.37
CA ASP A 1 5.88 10.19 5.03
C ASP A 1 5.66 11.36 4.11
N ASP A 2 6.58 11.53 3.15
CA ASP A 2 6.63 12.64 2.20
C ASP A 2 5.35 12.73 1.36
N MET A 3 4.74 11.59 0.98
CA MET A 3 3.48 11.59 0.24
C MET A 3 2.33 12.17 1.07
N ASN A 4 2.30 11.86 2.37
CA ASN A 4 1.29 12.39 3.28
C ASN A 4 1.46 13.90 3.47
N GLU A 5 2.70 14.39 3.58
CA GLU A 5 3.00 15.82 3.63
C GLU A 5 2.59 16.53 2.33
N TYR A 6 2.91 15.94 1.18
CA TYR A 6 2.52 16.46 -0.13
C TYR A 6 1.00 16.61 -0.25
N ILE A 7 0.23 15.58 0.12
CA ILE A 7 -1.25 15.66 0.15
C ILE A 7 -1.72 16.75 1.13
N GLY A 8 -1.06 16.87 2.29
CA GLY A 8 -1.31 17.92 3.27
C GLY A 8 -1.15 19.33 2.70
N THR A 9 -0.06 19.59 1.97
CA THR A 9 0.21 20.88 1.32
C THR A 9 -0.83 21.19 0.24
N LEU A 10 -1.22 20.20 -0.58
CA LEU A 10 -2.30 20.37 -1.57
C LEU A 10 -3.65 20.67 -0.90
N LYS A 11 -3.99 19.92 0.16
CA LYS A 11 -5.20 20.14 0.97
C LYS A 11 -5.23 21.55 1.55
N ALA A 12 -4.12 22.04 2.12
CA ALA A 12 -4.00 23.39 2.66
C ALA A 12 -4.20 24.45 1.57
N THR A 13 -3.58 24.25 0.40
CA THR A 13 -3.71 25.16 -0.75
C THR A 13 -5.15 25.26 -1.24
N ILE A 14 -5.84 24.12 -1.36
CA ILE A 14 -7.27 24.08 -1.72
C ILE A 14 -8.11 24.87 -0.72
N GLN A 15 -7.89 24.70 0.59
CA GLN A 15 -8.63 25.43 1.62
C GLN A 15 -8.35 26.93 1.58
N TYR A 16 -7.09 27.33 1.39
CA TYR A 16 -6.71 28.74 1.24
C TYR A 16 -7.46 29.39 0.07
N VAL A 17 -7.40 28.78 -1.12
CA VAL A 17 -8.08 29.32 -2.31
C VAL A 17 -9.58 29.38 -2.10
N ARG A 18 -10.19 28.31 -1.57
CA ARG A 18 -11.63 28.25 -1.27
C ARG A 18 -12.06 29.41 -0.36
N ALA A 19 -11.31 29.68 0.71
CA ALA A 19 -11.59 30.78 1.62
C ALA A 19 -11.43 32.14 0.92
N LYS A 20 -10.33 32.34 0.17
CA LYS A 20 -10.03 33.57 -0.56
C LYS A 20 -11.13 33.95 -1.55
N VAL A 21 -11.67 32.97 -2.29
CA VAL A 21 -12.75 33.22 -3.28
C VAL A 21 -14.15 33.04 -2.70
N ARG A 22 -14.28 32.79 -1.39
CA ARG A 22 -15.56 32.54 -0.69
C ARG A 22 -16.41 31.45 -1.35
N SER A 23 -15.76 30.44 -1.92
CA SER A 23 -16.44 29.37 -2.64
C SER A 23 -17.09 28.37 -1.68
N LYS A 24 -18.32 27.96 -2.00
CA LYS A 24 -19.01 26.87 -1.32
C LYS A 24 -18.54 25.49 -1.81
N ARG A 25 -17.80 25.41 -2.92
CA ARG A 25 -17.32 24.14 -3.48
C ARG A 25 -16.15 23.60 -2.67
N HIS A 26 -16.20 22.30 -2.38
CA HIS A 26 -15.12 21.57 -1.73
C HIS A 26 -14.35 20.78 -2.79
N LEU A 27 -13.28 21.37 -3.34
CA LEU A 27 -12.42 20.66 -4.29
C LEU A 27 -11.74 19.48 -3.60
N LYS A 28 -11.58 18.41 -4.36
CA LYS A 28 -10.94 17.15 -3.97
C LYS A 28 -9.74 16.90 -4.85
N ILE A 29 -8.90 15.97 -4.45
CA ILE A 29 -7.66 15.63 -5.14
C ILE A 29 -7.89 14.40 -6.00
N SER A 30 -7.45 14.49 -7.25
CA SER A 30 -7.17 13.34 -8.11
C SER A 30 -5.67 13.12 -8.07
N PHE A 31 -5.24 11.99 -7.51
CA PHE A 31 -3.85 11.55 -7.48
C PHE A 31 -3.65 10.60 -8.67
N ASP A 32 -3.68 11.17 -9.88
CA ASP A 32 -3.81 10.45 -11.14
C ASP A 32 -2.51 9.87 -11.70
N GLU A 33 -1.39 10.16 -11.06
CA GLU A 33 -0.14 9.44 -11.26
C GLU A 33 0.57 9.23 -9.92
N TRP A 34 0.70 7.96 -9.52
CA TRP A 34 1.56 7.55 -8.42
C TRP A 34 2.08 6.15 -8.69
N ASN A 35 3.37 5.94 -8.44
CA ASN A 35 4.05 4.65 -8.36
C ASN A 35 5.50 4.87 -7.91
N ILE A 36 6.26 3.78 -7.84
CA ILE A 36 7.72 3.80 -7.74
C ILE A 36 8.28 3.85 -9.15
N TRP A 37 9.22 4.76 -9.39
CA TRP A 37 9.84 4.93 -10.69
C TRP A 37 11.28 5.42 -10.53
N THR A 38 12.22 4.73 -11.19
CA THR A 38 13.62 5.16 -11.28
C THR A 38 13.78 6.16 -12.44
N VAL A 39 13.77 7.45 -12.11
CA VAL A 39 13.69 8.54 -13.10
C VAL A 39 14.94 8.67 -13.99
N ASP A 40 16.11 8.26 -13.50
CA ASP A 40 17.41 8.50 -14.17
C ASP A 40 17.89 7.35 -15.08
N ALA A 41 17.00 6.41 -15.44
CA ALA A 41 17.38 5.30 -16.33
C ALA A 41 17.69 5.83 -17.76
N PRO A 42 18.89 5.57 -18.31
CA PRO A 42 19.24 6.05 -19.64
C PRO A 42 18.36 5.37 -20.70
N ARG A 43 17.88 6.15 -21.67
CA ARG A 43 17.15 5.59 -22.82
C ARG A 43 18.08 4.71 -23.65
N THR A 44 17.77 3.42 -23.73
CA THR A 44 18.52 2.44 -24.51
C THR A 44 17.89 2.20 -25.90
N GLU A 45 16.63 2.58 -26.08
CA GLU A 45 15.86 2.31 -27.29
C GLU A 45 15.89 3.46 -28.31
N PRO A 46 15.97 3.19 -29.64
CA PRO A 46 15.96 4.22 -30.67
C PRO A 46 14.73 5.14 -30.61
N LEU A 47 14.91 6.37 -31.10
CA LEU A 47 13.78 7.28 -31.34
C LEU A 47 12.88 6.70 -32.44
N TRP A 48 11.56 6.96 -32.33
CA TRP A 48 10.56 6.60 -33.34
C TRP A 48 10.38 5.10 -33.63
N LYS A 49 11.02 4.22 -32.84
CA LYS A 49 10.72 2.78 -32.83
C LYS A 49 9.27 2.58 -32.36
N LYS A 50 8.53 1.67 -33.01
CA LYS A 50 7.16 1.31 -32.60
C LYS A 50 7.22 0.39 -31.37
N ALA A 51 6.49 0.75 -30.31
CA ALA A 51 6.44 0.01 -29.04
C ALA A 51 7.83 -0.45 -28.53
N PRO A 52 8.78 0.48 -28.31
CA PRO A 52 10.06 0.15 -27.70
C PRO A 52 9.89 -0.20 -26.22
N HIS A 53 10.84 -0.96 -25.66
CA HIS A 53 10.90 -1.26 -24.23
C HIS A 53 11.26 0.01 -23.46
N LEU A 54 10.25 0.70 -22.92
CA LEU A 54 10.40 1.97 -22.24
C LEU A 54 9.78 1.87 -20.84
N LEU A 55 10.51 2.33 -19.84
CA LEU A 55 10.06 2.36 -18.44
C LEU A 55 9.58 0.98 -17.94
N GLU A 56 10.22 -0.10 -18.38
CA GLU A 56 9.89 -1.47 -17.94
C GLU A 56 10.66 -1.80 -16.64
N ASP A 57 10.46 -0.98 -15.60
CA ASP A 57 11.10 -1.14 -14.29
C ASP A 57 10.74 -2.50 -13.67
N VAL A 58 11.72 -3.16 -13.05
CA VAL A 58 11.53 -4.41 -12.31
C VAL A 58 11.50 -4.09 -10.82
N TYR A 59 10.36 -4.35 -10.18
CA TYR A 59 10.13 -4.02 -8.78
C TYR A 59 10.62 -5.13 -7.84
N THR A 60 11.44 -4.71 -6.89
CA THR A 60 11.96 -5.53 -5.80
C THR A 60 10.92 -5.74 -4.69
N PHE A 61 11.23 -6.63 -3.74
CA PHE A 61 10.42 -6.75 -2.53
C PHE A 61 10.44 -5.44 -1.70
N ARG A 62 11.57 -4.73 -1.64
CA ARG A 62 11.66 -3.40 -1.04
C ARG A 62 10.65 -2.43 -1.66
N ASP A 63 10.56 -2.42 -2.98
CA ASP A 63 9.61 -1.57 -3.70
C ASP A 63 8.17 -1.92 -3.32
N ALA A 64 7.85 -3.21 -3.17
CA ALA A 64 6.52 -3.63 -2.77
C ALA A 64 6.13 -3.15 -1.34
N LEU A 65 7.09 -3.07 -0.42
CA LEU A 65 6.87 -2.49 0.92
C LEU A 65 6.58 -1.00 0.85
N VAL A 66 7.38 -0.25 0.07
CA VAL A 66 7.14 1.18 -0.17
C VAL A 66 5.76 1.38 -0.80
N PHE A 67 5.44 0.59 -1.81
CA PHE A 67 4.16 0.62 -2.51
C PHE A 67 2.97 0.40 -1.57
N ALA A 68 3.07 -0.58 -0.67
CA ALA A 68 2.04 -0.84 0.35
C ALA A 68 1.87 0.36 1.30
N GLY A 69 2.97 0.99 1.70
CA GLY A 69 2.96 2.24 2.49
C GLY A 69 2.27 3.40 1.77
N LEU A 70 2.56 3.59 0.48
CA LEU A 70 1.91 4.62 -0.35
C LEU A 70 0.39 4.38 -0.45
N MET A 71 -0.02 3.12 -0.63
CA MET A 71 -1.43 2.73 -0.64
C MET A 71 -2.10 3.02 0.71
N ASN A 72 -1.45 2.69 1.82
CA ASN A 72 -1.94 3.02 3.17
C ASN A 72 -2.10 4.55 3.33
N THR A 73 -1.14 5.34 2.85
CA THR A 73 -1.21 6.82 2.85
C THR A 73 -2.38 7.34 2.03
N LEU A 74 -2.66 6.77 0.85
CA LEU A 74 -3.84 7.12 0.05
C LEU A 74 -5.15 6.80 0.78
N LEU A 75 -5.26 5.63 1.40
CA LEU A 75 -6.43 5.23 2.19
C LEU A 75 -6.65 6.17 3.39
N ASN A 76 -5.58 6.53 4.09
CA ASN A 76 -5.62 7.45 5.23
C ASN A 76 -5.95 8.90 4.85
N ASN A 77 -5.80 9.27 3.58
CA ASN A 77 -6.13 10.59 3.04
C ASN A 77 -7.37 10.58 2.11
N CYS A 78 -8.19 9.53 2.16
CA CYS A 78 -9.36 9.40 1.29
C CYS A 78 -10.45 10.45 1.58
N ASP A 79 -10.34 11.25 2.64
CA ASP A 79 -11.21 12.40 2.91
C ASP A 79 -11.06 13.49 1.84
N VAL A 80 -9.84 13.66 1.31
CA VAL A 80 -9.49 14.64 0.27
C VAL A 80 -9.12 14.01 -1.06
N VAL A 81 -8.42 12.87 -1.07
CA VAL A 81 -8.09 12.13 -2.29
C VAL A 81 -9.28 11.26 -2.67
N LYS A 82 -9.89 11.53 -3.83
CA LYS A 82 -11.11 10.85 -4.29
C LYS A 82 -10.92 10.01 -5.54
N ILE A 83 -9.82 10.23 -6.26
CA ILE A 83 -9.40 9.43 -7.40
C ILE A 83 -7.91 9.17 -7.21
N GLY A 84 -7.50 7.92 -7.37
CA GLY A 84 -6.10 7.51 -7.36
C GLY A 84 -5.86 6.60 -8.56
N CYS A 85 -4.90 6.91 -9.42
CA CYS A 85 -4.58 6.10 -10.59
C CYS A 85 -3.13 5.65 -10.48
N LEU A 86 -2.94 4.33 -10.38
CA LEU A 86 -1.63 3.71 -10.43
C LEU A 86 -1.03 3.96 -11.83
N ALA A 87 0.13 4.61 -11.86
CA ALA A 87 0.89 4.87 -13.08
C ALA A 87 2.00 3.80 -13.25
N GLN A 88 1.89 2.82 -14.13
CA GLN A 88 0.77 2.47 -14.99
C GLN A 88 0.34 1.01 -14.77
N LEU A 89 -0.46 0.45 -15.68
CA LEU A 89 -1.11 -0.83 -15.45
C LEU A 89 -0.37 -2.03 -16.04
N VAL A 90 0.24 -1.90 -17.23
CA VAL A 90 0.89 -3.01 -17.95
C VAL A 90 2.22 -2.56 -18.57
N ASN A 91 3.29 -3.33 -18.33
CA ASN A 91 4.69 -3.14 -18.76
C ASN A 91 5.36 -1.85 -18.30
N VAL A 92 4.79 -0.68 -18.60
CA VAL A 92 5.33 0.64 -18.25
C VAL A 92 5.09 0.89 -16.76
N ILE A 93 6.15 0.88 -15.94
CA ILE A 93 6.13 1.08 -14.49
C ILE A 93 4.89 0.43 -13.88
N ALA A 94 4.75 -0.87 -14.07
CA ALA A 94 3.47 -1.55 -13.96
C ALA A 94 3.50 -2.72 -12.97
N PRO A 95 2.37 -3.05 -12.32
CA PRO A 95 2.26 -4.26 -11.52
C PRO A 95 2.13 -5.53 -12.38
N ILE A 96 1.79 -5.40 -13.67
CA ILE A 96 1.57 -6.52 -14.59
C ILE A 96 2.58 -6.43 -15.74
N MET A 97 3.33 -7.50 -15.96
CA MET A 97 4.31 -7.58 -17.04
C MET A 97 3.87 -8.61 -18.08
N THR A 98 4.19 -8.34 -19.34
CA THR A 98 3.90 -9.18 -20.50
C THR A 98 5.11 -9.19 -21.43
N GLN A 99 5.30 -10.27 -22.19
CA GLN A 99 6.36 -10.35 -23.20
C GLN A 99 5.82 -10.73 -24.58
N LYS A 100 6.55 -10.32 -25.62
CA LYS A 100 6.24 -10.69 -27.00
C LYS A 100 6.34 -12.22 -27.15
N GLY A 101 5.34 -12.81 -27.81
CA GLY A 101 5.26 -14.26 -27.96
C GLY A 101 4.50 -14.97 -26.84
N GLY A 102 4.07 -14.23 -25.80
CA GLY A 102 3.23 -14.74 -24.73
C GLY A 102 3.97 -14.97 -23.43
N GLY A 103 3.21 -14.89 -22.33
CA GLY A 103 3.74 -14.89 -20.98
C GLY A 103 3.33 -13.63 -20.24
N THR A 104 2.99 -13.80 -18.98
CA THR A 104 2.70 -12.71 -18.06
C THR A 104 3.17 -13.09 -16.67
N PHE A 105 3.63 -12.11 -15.92
CA PHE A 105 3.87 -12.26 -14.49
C PHE A 105 3.41 -11.03 -13.72
N LYS A 106 3.23 -11.22 -12.42
CA LYS A 106 2.85 -10.18 -11.45
C LYS A 106 4.12 -9.66 -10.79
N GLN A 107 4.38 -8.36 -10.89
CA GLN A 107 5.47 -7.74 -10.13
C GLN A 107 5.17 -7.80 -8.63
N ALA A 108 6.19 -7.62 -7.78
CA ALA A 108 6.01 -7.65 -6.33
C ALA A 108 4.95 -6.63 -5.85
N SER A 109 4.88 -5.45 -6.48
CA SER A 109 3.89 -4.39 -6.20
C SER A 109 2.44 -4.76 -6.55
N PHE A 110 2.21 -5.78 -7.39
CA PHE A 110 0.87 -6.25 -7.75
C PHE A 110 0.06 -6.67 -6.52
N TYR A 111 0.72 -7.33 -5.56
CA TYR A 111 0.00 -7.99 -4.48
C TYR A 111 -0.59 -7.00 -3.47
N PRO A 112 0.15 -6.04 -2.90
CA PRO A 112 -0.45 -5.00 -2.06
C PRO A 112 -1.58 -4.25 -2.79
N PHE A 113 -1.40 -3.93 -4.07
CA PHE A 113 -2.45 -3.30 -4.87
C PHE A 113 -3.71 -4.18 -4.94
N ARG A 114 -3.57 -5.45 -5.32
CA ARG A 114 -4.70 -6.39 -5.47
C ARG A 114 -5.47 -6.59 -4.17
N TYR A 115 -4.78 -6.72 -3.03
CA TYR A 115 -5.43 -6.92 -1.74
C TYR A 115 -6.14 -5.66 -1.27
N LEU A 116 -5.49 -4.51 -1.32
CA LEU A 116 -6.08 -3.26 -0.87
C LEU A 116 -7.20 -2.80 -1.82
N ALA A 117 -6.96 -2.71 -3.13
CA ALA A 117 -7.99 -2.28 -4.08
C ALA A 117 -9.19 -3.25 -4.16
N GLY A 118 -8.96 -4.54 -3.89
CA GLY A 118 -10.02 -5.56 -3.93
C GLY A 118 -10.86 -5.67 -2.66
N ASN A 119 -10.32 -5.28 -1.49
CA ASN A 119 -10.95 -5.53 -0.20
C ASN A 119 -11.17 -4.26 0.65
N ALA A 120 -10.25 -3.29 0.59
CA ALA A 120 -10.31 -2.07 1.39
C ALA A 120 -11.39 -1.11 0.86
N SER A 121 -12.62 -1.31 1.33
CA SER A 121 -13.83 -0.64 0.86
C SER A 121 -14.65 -0.09 2.02
N GLY A 122 -15.64 0.75 1.71
CA GLY A 122 -16.42 1.46 2.72
C GLY A 122 -15.73 2.72 3.20
N ALA A 123 -15.42 2.81 4.49
CA ALA A 123 -14.78 3.98 5.09
C ALA A 123 -13.43 3.62 5.72
N THR A 124 -12.47 4.55 5.64
CA THR A 124 -11.23 4.47 6.41
C THR A 124 -11.50 4.81 7.86
N VAL A 125 -10.89 4.03 8.76
CA VAL A 125 -10.93 4.24 10.20
C VAL A 125 -9.67 4.99 10.61
N ARG A 126 -9.84 6.09 11.33
CA ARG A 126 -8.69 6.78 11.94
C ARG A 126 -8.16 5.93 13.08
N THR A 127 -6.94 5.45 12.93
CA THR A 127 -6.24 4.69 13.97
C THR A 127 -5.64 5.62 15.03
N PHE A 128 -5.59 5.12 16.26
CA PHE A 128 -4.74 5.67 17.33
C PHE A 128 -3.63 4.65 17.56
N SER A 129 -2.47 4.93 17.00
CA SER A 129 -1.34 4.01 16.96
C SER A 129 -0.22 4.50 17.86
N ASP A 130 0.25 3.65 18.75
CA ASP A 130 1.53 3.81 19.43
C ASP A 130 2.55 2.88 18.75
N SER A 131 3.55 3.46 18.12
CA SER A 131 4.54 2.71 17.34
C SER A 131 5.88 3.40 17.47
N ASP A 132 6.91 2.60 17.72
CA ASP A 132 8.30 3.05 17.70
C ASP A 132 8.62 3.82 16.42
N THR A 133 9.57 4.74 16.54
CA THR A 133 10.05 5.54 15.42
C THR A 133 11.52 5.26 15.14
N PHE A 134 11.94 5.57 13.92
CA PHE A 134 13.34 5.53 13.51
C PHE A 134 13.69 6.81 12.74
N GLU A 135 14.95 7.22 12.82
CA GLU A 135 15.49 8.36 12.08
C GLU A 135 15.97 7.93 10.69
N ASN A 136 15.71 8.78 9.70
CA ASN A 136 16.23 8.63 8.35
C ASN A 136 16.60 10.03 7.79
N MET A 137 17.06 10.08 6.54
CA MET A 137 17.50 11.34 5.91
C MET A 137 16.39 12.38 5.72
N TYR A 138 15.12 11.98 5.81
CA TYR A 138 13.92 12.81 5.72
C TYR A 138 13.31 13.10 7.11
N GLY A 139 13.99 12.68 8.19
CA GLY A 139 13.57 12.86 9.58
C GLY A 139 13.00 11.58 10.21
N THR A 140 12.13 11.77 11.20
CA THR A 140 11.55 10.68 11.99
C THR A 140 10.38 10.00 11.26
N ALA A 141 10.43 8.67 11.13
CA ALA A 141 9.36 7.85 10.57
C ALA A 141 8.88 6.78 11.57
N ARG A 142 7.62 6.37 11.45
CA ARG A 142 7.07 5.27 12.24
C ARG A 142 7.56 3.93 11.69
N THR A 143 7.85 3.01 12.61
CA THR A 143 8.27 1.64 12.28
C THR A 143 7.12 0.83 11.69
N ILE A 144 5.91 1.01 12.23
CA ILE A 144 4.70 0.41 11.69
C ILE A 144 3.92 1.48 10.93
N ASN A 145 3.58 1.18 9.67
CA ASN A 145 2.67 1.97 8.86
C ASN A 145 1.41 1.15 8.61
N GLU A 146 0.25 1.74 8.89
CA GLU A 146 -1.03 1.04 8.81
C GLU A 146 -2.12 1.81 8.08
N ALA A 147 -3.08 1.05 7.55
CA ALA A 147 -4.39 1.57 7.17
C ALA A 147 -5.47 0.57 7.58
N VAL A 148 -6.58 1.10 8.07
CA VAL A 148 -7.74 0.31 8.48
C VAL A 148 -8.97 0.80 7.74
N THR A 149 -9.72 -0.11 7.15
CA THR A 149 -11.00 0.20 6.49
C THR A 149 -12.10 -0.71 7.02
N HIS A 150 -13.33 -0.23 6.98
CA HIS A 150 -14.49 -1.05 7.31
C HIS A 150 -15.62 -0.85 6.29
N ASP A 151 -16.20 -1.98 5.88
CA ASP A 151 -17.37 -2.02 5.01
C ASP A 151 -18.59 -2.41 5.84
N MET A 152 -19.45 -1.43 6.11
CA MET A 152 -20.68 -1.63 6.89
C MET A 152 -21.67 -2.58 6.23
N ALA A 153 -21.70 -2.64 4.89
CA ALA A 153 -22.64 -3.50 4.17
C ALA A 153 -22.20 -4.97 4.21
N LYS A 154 -20.89 -5.22 4.15
CA LYS A 154 -20.31 -6.56 4.26
C LYS A 154 -20.05 -6.99 5.71
N ARG A 155 -20.07 -6.04 6.65
CA ARG A 155 -19.62 -6.20 8.03
C ARG A 155 -18.20 -6.77 8.10
N GLU A 156 -17.30 -6.13 7.36
CA GLU A 156 -15.89 -6.54 7.28
C GLU A 156 -14.96 -5.39 7.68
N VAL A 157 -13.87 -5.73 8.36
CA VAL A 157 -12.74 -4.83 8.65
C VAL A 157 -11.51 -5.37 7.93
N CYS A 158 -10.79 -4.50 7.22
CA CYS A 158 -9.50 -4.81 6.62
C CYS A 158 -8.41 -3.99 7.30
N VAL A 159 -7.30 -4.64 7.65
CA VAL A 159 -6.13 -4.03 8.27
C VAL A 159 -4.91 -4.34 7.40
N SER A 160 -4.21 -3.30 6.95
CA SER A 160 -2.94 -3.39 6.24
C SER A 160 -1.84 -2.85 7.13
N LEU A 161 -0.74 -3.60 7.27
CA LEU A 161 0.37 -3.29 8.15
C LEU A 161 1.68 -3.47 7.39
N CYS A 162 2.54 -2.46 7.38
CA CYS A 162 3.93 -2.57 6.96
C CYS A 162 4.81 -2.48 8.21
N ASN A 163 5.70 -3.46 8.39
CA ASN A 163 6.78 -3.40 9.38
C ASN A 163 8.09 -3.01 8.68
N TYR A 164 8.58 -1.81 8.93
CA TYR A 164 9.85 -1.30 8.39
C TYR A 164 11.05 -1.56 9.31
N SER A 165 10.87 -2.27 10.42
CA SER A 165 11.95 -2.67 11.30
C SER A 165 12.70 -3.89 10.77
N GLN A 166 14.00 -3.94 11.05
CA GLN A 166 14.88 -5.09 10.81
C GLN A 166 14.64 -6.24 11.81
N GLU A 167 13.84 -5.99 12.83
CA GLU A 167 13.42 -6.95 13.84
C GLU A 167 11.91 -7.22 13.75
N THR A 168 11.53 -8.39 14.25
CA THR A 168 10.12 -8.75 14.47
C THR A 168 9.46 -7.74 15.39
N ARG A 169 8.23 -7.33 15.07
CA ARG A 169 7.44 -6.42 15.89
C ARG A 169 6.13 -7.08 16.28
N GLU A 170 5.91 -7.18 17.59
CA GLU A 170 4.61 -7.58 18.14
C GLU A 170 3.68 -6.36 18.10
N VAL A 171 2.48 -6.54 17.55
CA VAL A 171 1.46 -5.50 17.49
C VAL A 171 0.15 -6.00 18.08
N GLU A 172 -0.55 -5.12 18.77
CA GLU A 172 -1.89 -5.37 19.29
C GLU A 172 -2.90 -4.49 18.56
N LEU A 173 -3.92 -5.11 17.99
CA LEU A 173 -5.04 -4.44 17.34
C LEU A 173 -6.24 -4.50 18.26
N GLU A 174 -6.63 -3.36 18.84
CA GLU A 174 -7.86 -3.24 19.63
C GLU A 174 -8.98 -2.66 18.77
N LEU A 175 -9.85 -3.53 18.27
CA LEU A 175 -10.89 -3.21 17.30
C LEU A 175 -12.30 -3.20 17.93
N ARG A 176 -12.38 -2.79 19.21
CA ARG A 176 -13.61 -2.80 20.05
C ARG A 176 -14.85 -2.13 19.44
N SER A 177 -14.66 -1.20 18.52
CA SER A 177 -15.77 -0.50 17.84
C SER A 177 -16.59 -1.42 16.93
N PHE A 178 -16.08 -2.63 16.65
CA PHE A 178 -16.71 -3.58 15.73
C PHE A 178 -17.39 -4.76 16.45
N GLY A 179 -17.27 -4.89 17.78
CA GLY A 179 -17.89 -5.99 18.52
C GLY A 179 -17.13 -7.31 18.37
N ASP A 180 -17.85 -8.42 18.20
CA ASP A 180 -17.30 -9.78 18.14
C ASP A 180 -16.68 -10.08 16.77
N LEU A 181 -15.37 -9.89 16.66
CA LEU A 181 -14.60 -10.15 15.45
C LEU A 181 -14.31 -11.63 15.26
N LYS A 182 -14.33 -12.05 14.00
CA LYS A 182 -13.75 -13.32 13.55
C LYS A 182 -12.77 -13.06 12.44
N ALA A 183 -11.54 -13.54 12.60
CA ALA A 183 -10.55 -13.48 11.54
C ALA A 183 -11.01 -14.33 10.35
N LYS A 184 -10.82 -13.81 9.14
CA LYS A 184 -11.26 -14.43 7.88
C LYS A 184 -10.10 -14.71 6.93
N GLU A 185 -9.10 -13.84 6.95
CA GLU A 185 -7.94 -13.92 6.08
C GLU A 185 -6.76 -13.29 6.81
N TYR A 186 -5.61 -13.96 6.77
CA TYR A 186 -4.34 -13.38 7.20
C TYR A 186 -3.28 -13.79 6.20
N VAL A 187 -2.70 -12.79 5.53
CA VAL A 187 -1.57 -13.01 4.62
C VAL A 187 -0.41 -12.14 5.05
N ARG A 188 0.80 -12.61 4.78
CA ARG A 188 1.99 -11.75 4.80
C ARG A 188 2.79 -11.89 3.53
N MET A 189 3.61 -10.90 3.26
CA MET A 189 4.66 -10.93 2.26
C MET A 189 5.98 -10.62 2.96
N VAL A 190 6.93 -11.54 2.84
CA VAL A 190 8.28 -11.46 3.41
C VAL A 190 9.26 -12.06 2.42
N ASN A 191 10.46 -11.49 2.34
CA ASN A 191 11.59 -12.09 1.65
C ASN A 191 12.88 -11.67 2.39
N PRO A 192 13.82 -12.59 2.68
CA PRO A 192 15.09 -12.23 3.31
C PRO A 192 15.95 -11.33 2.42
N ASP A 193 15.77 -11.40 1.10
CA ASP A 193 16.42 -10.52 0.14
C ASP A 193 15.44 -9.40 -0.25
N LEU A 194 15.74 -8.18 0.19
CA LEU A 194 14.96 -6.99 -0.15
C LEU A 194 15.04 -6.64 -1.64
N ASP A 195 16.08 -7.09 -2.34
CA ASP A 195 16.29 -6.86 -3.76
C ASP A 195 15.71 -8.02 -4.61
N ALA A 196 15.04 -9.00 -3.99
CA ALA A 196 14.37 -10.08 -4.70
C ALA A 196 13.27 -9.54 -5.63
N THR A 197 13.17 -10.11 -6.83
CA THR A 197 12.23 -9.69 -7.88
C THR A 197 11.46 -10.89 -8.43
N ASN A 198 10.31 -10.61 -9.06
CA ASN A 198 9.61 -11.59 -9.91
C ASN A 198 10.06 -11.42 -11.37
N GLY A 199 10.04 -12.50 -12.13
CA GLY A 199 10.36 -12.51 -13.56
C GLY A 199 9.55 -13.54 -14.34
N PHE A 200 9.80 -13.68 -15.64
CA PHE A 200 9.09 -14.68 -16.46
C PHE A 200 9.47 -16.12 -16.09
N GLU A 201 10.73 -16.36 -15.72
CA GLU A 201 11.25 -17.67 -15.31
C GLU A 201 10.88 -18.00 -13.86
N HIS A 202 10.83 -16.97 -13.00
CA HIS A 202 10.51 -17.08 -11.58
C HIS A 202 9.42 -16.08 -11.19
N PRO A 203 8.14 -16.33 -11.55
CA PRO A 203 7.06 -15.35 -11.44
C PRO A 203 6.54 -15.15 -10.00
N ASP A 204 6.98 -15.98 -9.07
CA ASP A 204 6.41 -16.17 -7.74
C ASP A 204 7.46 -16.07 -6.61
N THR A 205 8.63 -15.49 -6.88
CA THR A 205 9.72 -15.29 -5.89
C THR A 205 9.28 -14.41 -4.72
N VAL A 206 8.50 -13.37 -5.02
CA VAL A 206 7.93 -12.42 -4.07
C VAL A 206 6.42 -12.44 -4.24
N LYS A 207 5.73 -13.12 -3.32
CA LYS A 207 4.28 -13.19 -3.27
C LYS A 207 3.79 -13.36 -1.83
N PRO A 208 2.52 -13.03 -1.54
CA PRO A 208 1.94 -13.29 -0.24
C PRO A 208 1.86 -14.79 0.04
N GLU A 209 2.11 -15.15 1.29
CA GLU A 209 1.80 -16.45 1.88
C GLU A 209 0.63 -16.30 2.85
N GLU A 210 -0.26 -17.30 2.84
CA GLU A 210 -1.35 -17.40 3.80
C GLU A 210 -0.80 -17.88 5.15
N LEU A 211 -1.32 -17.28 6.22
CA LEU A 211 -0.97 -17.61 7.60
C LEU A 211 -2.19 -18.15 8.34
N ASP A 212 -1.94 -18.84 9.45
CA ASP A 212 -3.01 -19.21 10.37
C ASP A 212 -3.75 -17.98 10.87
N LEU A 213 -5.08 -18.09 10.94
CA LEU A 213 -5.93 -16.99 11.38
C LEU A 213 -5.58 -16.59 12.82
N PRO A 214 -5.38 -15.28 13.09
CA PRO A 214 -5.00 -14.84 14.41
C PRO A 214 -6.16 -15.03 15.40
N ASN A 215 -5.82 -15.34 16.65
CA ASN A 215 -6.81 -15.45 17.70
C ASN A 215 -7.36 -14.07 18.08
N VAL A 216 -8.68 -13.98 18.23
CA VAL A 216 -9.38 -12.79 18.71
C VAL A 216 -9.72 -13.00 20.19
N LYS A 217 -9.03 -12.28 21.07
CA LYS A 217 -9.29 -12.28 22.52
C LYS A 217 -10.38 -11.26 22.86
N ASP A 218 -11.23 -11.61 23.82
CA ASP A 218 -12.30 -10.73 24.34
C ASP A 218 -13.14 -10.07 23.23
N GLY A 219 -13.38 -10.83 22.15
CA GLY A 219 -14.15 -10.41 20.98
C GLY A 219 -13.47 -9.39 20.07
N SER A 220 -12.43 -8.66 20.51
CA SER A 220 -11.93 -7.52 19.73
C SER A 220 -10.43 -7.22 19.81
N LEU A 221 -9.67 -7.94 20.63
CA LEU A 221 -8.23 -7.76 20.79
C LEU A 221 -7.47 -8.83 19.99
N VAL A 222 -6.58 -8.40 19.09
CA VAL A 222 -5.81 -9.31 18.22
C VAL A 222 -4.32 -9.02 18.40
N SER A 223 -3.53 -10.04 18.73
CA SER A 223 -2.06 -9.93 18.79
C SER A 223 -1.46 -10.54 17.54
N LEU A 224 -0.57 -9.82 16.87
CA LEU A 224 0.14 -10.28 15.66
C LEU A 224 1.64 -10.10 15.82
N SER A 225 2.40 -11.09 15.37
CA SER A 225 3.85 -11.02 15.22
C SER A 225 4.19 -10.68 13.78
N LEU A 226 4.67 -9.46 13.53
CA LEU A 226 5.03 -8.99 12.19
C LEU A 226 6.51 -9.27 11.93
N ALA A 227 6.81 -10.03 10.89
CA ALA A 227 8.18 -10.35 10.50
C ALA A 227 8.98 -9.06 10.16
N PRO A 228 10.32 -9.08 10.26
CA PRO A 228 11.16 -7.99 9.77
C PRO A 228 10.84 -7.63 8.33
N MET A 229 10.88 -6.33 8.00
CA MET A 229 10.70 -5.83 6.63
C MET A 229 9.57 -6.53 5.88
N SER A 230 8.36 -6.46 6.42
CA SER A 230 7.23 -7.25 5.93
C SER A 230 5.99 -6.40 5.69
N TRP A 231 5.10 -6.94 4.84
CA TRP A 231 3.75 -6.43 4.70
C TRP A 231 2.77 -7.52 5.11
N SER A 232 1.79 -7.17 5.93
CA SER A 232 0.74 -8.05 6.41
C SER A 232 -0.63 -7.45 6.11
N PHE A 233 -1.57 -8.31 5.71
CA PHE A 233 -2.95 -7.92 5.47
C PHE A 233 -3.89 -8.90 6.19
N VAL A 234 -4.79 -8.36 7.00
CA VAL A 234 -5.71 -9.13 7.82
C VAL A 234 -7.13 -8.67 7.57
N ARG A 235 -8.06 -9.62 7.49
CA ARG A 235 -9.49 -9.32 7.42
C ARG A 235 -10.25 -9.99 8.55
N PHE A 236 -11.26 -9.26 9.00
CA PHE A 236 -12.20 -9.72 10.01
C PHE A 236 -13.62 -9.53 9.50
N GLU A 237 -14.51 -10.42 9.90
CA GLU A 237 -15.96 -10.19 9.89
C GLU A 237 -16.42 -9.82 11.32
N TYR A 238 -17.48 -9.02 11.43
CA TYR A 238 -18.06 -8.63 12.71
C TYR A 238 -19.57 -8.58 12.71
#